data_AF-A0A962FS96-F1
#
_entry.id   AF-A0A962FS96-F1
#
_cell.length_a   1.000
_cell.length_b   1.000
_cell.length_c   1.000
_cell.angle_alpha   90.00
_cell.angle_beta   90.00
_cell.angle_gamma   90.00
#
_symmetry.space_group_name_H-M   'P 1'
#
loop_
_entity.id
_entity.type
_entity.pdbx_description
1 polymer ?
#
loop_
_entity_poly.entity_id
_entity_poly.type
_entity_poly.pdbx_seq_one_letter_code
_entity_poly.pdbx_strand_id
1 'polypeptide(L)'
;MTIIETAGRIILPLPPQDAVRHPFEMEIYARFMGHIRHVPTSRLETKILSAIRFTADMTEENAALIAKTLVDLGLRAPRAAFPGSFLEFADRSLQRTAWSCEGPSRAVSALSEHWAAHGEACFFTPGRFAVSRLLPAESVDG
;
A
#
# COMPACT_ATOMS: atom_id res chain seq x y z
N MET A 1 -20.71 8.24 4.74
CA MET A 1 -19.64 7.23 4.86
C MET A 1 -18.37 7.99 5.18
N THR A 2 -18.02 8.10 6.45
CA THR A 2 -17.05 9.09 6.95
C THR A 2 -15.64 8.53 6.77
N ILE A 3 -14.96 9.01 5.74
CA ILE A 3 -13.51 8.82 5.56
C ILE A 3 -12.86 9.61 6.70
N ILE A 4 -12.31 8.91 7.69
CA ILE A 4 -11.50 9.56 8.73
C ILE A 4 -10.15 9.86 8.07
N GLU A 5 -10.04 11.01 7.42
CA GLU A 5 -8.77 11.58 6.94
C GLU A 5 -7.93 12.01 8.14
N THR A 6 -7.25 11.05 8.77
CA THR A 6 -6.21 11.37 9.74
C THR A 6 -4.89 11.58 8.99
N ALA A 7 -4.61 12.87 8.73
CA ALA A 7 -3.36 13.41 8.22
C ALA A 7 -2.97 13.02 6.77
N GLY A 8 -3.87 13.24 5.81
CA GLY A 8 -3.61 13.51 4.37
C GLY A 8 -2.78 12.52 3.53
N ARG A 9 -2.17 11.48 4.13
CA ARG A 9 -1.29 10.49 3.49
C ARG A 9 -1.53 9.06 3.99
N ILE A 10 -2.46 8.86 4.91
CA ILE A 10 -2.74 7.58 5.54
C ILE A 10 -4.24 7.28 5.44
N ILE A 11 -4.58 6.12 4.91
CA ILE A 11 -5.93 5.57 4.81
C ILE A 11 -5.95 4.27 5.61
N LEU A 12 -6.83 4.17 6.60
CA LEU A 12 -6.95 2.98 7.44
C LEU A 12 -7.70 1.85 6.70
N PRO A 13 -7.40 0.58 7.00
CA PRO A 13 -8.08 -0.56 6.38
C PRO A 13 -9.56 -0.58 6.78
N LEU A 14 -10.39 -1.17 5.92
CA LEU A 14 -11.79 -1.45 6.21
C LEU A 14 -11.94 -2.87 6.76
N PRO A 15 -12.95 -3.12 7.61
CA PRO A 15 -13.25 -4.49 8.02
C PRO A 15 -13.61 -5.34 6.79
N PRO A 16 -13.19 -6.62 6.73
CA PRO A 16 -13.59 -7.50 5.65
C PRO A 16 -15.12 -7.65 5.63
N GLN A 17 -15.72 -7.59 4.43
CA GLN A 17 -17.18 -7.59 4.25
C GLN A 17 -17.82 -8.91 4.69
N ASP A 18 -17.10 -10.02 4.53
CA ASP A 18 -17.55 -11.37 4.87
C ASP A 18 -16.67 -11.99 5.97
N ALA A 19 -16.87 -11.53 7.21
CA ALA A 19 -16.12 -11.99 8.39
C ALA A 19 -16.14 -13.53 8.58
N VAL A 20 -17.21 -14.19 8.15
CA VAL A 20 -17.39 -15.65 8.27
C VAL A 20 -16.52 -16.41 7.25
N ARG A 21 -16.31 -15.83 6.07
CA ARG A 21 -15.50 -16.44 4.99
C ARG A 21 -14.02 -16.11 5.10
N HIS A 22 -13.71 -15.00 5.76
CA HIS A 22 -12.36 -14.46 5.92
C HIS A 22 -12.01 -14.27 7.40
N PRO A 23 -12.03 -15.35 8.22
CA PRO A 23 -11.79 -15.25 9.66
C PRO A 23 -10.38 -14.75 9.98
N PHE A 24 -9.40 -15.12 9.15
CA PHE A 24 -8.00 -14.72 9.30
C PHE A 24 -7.80 -13.22 9.07
N GLU A 25 -8.36 -12.69 7.99
CA GLU A 25 -8.29 -11.27 7.65
C GLU A 25 -9.04 -10.42 8.69
N MET A 26 -10.16 -10.94 9.23
CA MET A 26 -10.89 -10.29 10.31
C MET A 26 -10.08 -10.26 11.61
N GLU A 27 -9.39 -11.35 11.95
CA GLU A 27 -8.51 -11.41 13.10
C GLU A 27 -7.36 -10.40 12.99
N ILE A 28 -6.70 -10.35 11.83
CA ILE A 28 -5.65 -9.37 11.54
C ILE A 28 -6.18 -7.95 11.68
N TYR A 29 -7.33 -7.65 11.07
CA TYR A 29 -7.97 -6.34 11.14
C TYR A 29 -8.27 -5.93 12.59
N ALA A 30 -8.89 -6.82 13.36
CA ALA A 30 -9.30 -6.55 14.74
C ALA A 30 -8.09 -6.27 15.65
N ARG A 31 -7.04 -7.10 15.54
CA ARG A 31 -5.80 -6.94 16.32
C ARG A 31 -5.06 -5.65 15.95
N PHE A 32 -4.92 -5.37 14.66
CA PHE A 32 -4.31 -4.14 14.16
C PHE A 32 -5.05 -2.88 14.64
N MET A 33 -6.36 -2.82 14.42
CA MET A 33 -7.19 -1.67 14.81
C MET A 33 -7.31 -1.51 16.33
N GLY A 34 -7.20 -2.62 17.08
CA GLY A 34 -7.11 -2.61 18.54
C GLY A 34 -5.82 -1.94 19.00
N HIS A 35 -4.68 -2.34 18.44
CA HIS A 35 -3.37 -1.78 18.81
C HIS A 35 -3.24 -0.30 18.46
N ILE A 36 -3.67 0.10 17.25
CA ILE A 36 -3.66 1.50 16.80
C ILE A 36 -4.41 2.42 17.77
N ARG A 37 -5.52 1.96 18.34
CA ARG A 37 -6.32 2.72 19.32
C ARG A 37 -5.62 2.91 20.68
N HIS A 38 -4.79 1.96 21.09
CA HIS A 38 -4.19 1.97 22.43
C HIS A 38 -2.79 2.59 22.47
N VAL A 39 -2.07 2.67 21.35
CA VAL A 39 -0.69 3.16 21.33
C VAL A 39 -0.59 4.70 21.37
N PRO A 40 0.00 5.28 22.43
CA PRO A 40 0.22 6.72 22.54
C PRO A 40 1.52 7.11 21.83
N THR A 41 1.50 7.22 20.50
CA THR A 41 2.62 7.74 19.71
C THR A 41 2.17 8.95 18.90
N SER A 42 3.02 9.98 18.74
CA SER A 42 2.62 11.16 17.95
C SER A 42 2.73 10.92 16.44
N ARG A 43 3.59 9.99 16.01
CA ARG A 43 3.81 9.68 14.59
C ARG A 43 3.01 8.45 14.16
N LEU A 44 2.04 8.65 13.27
CA LEU A 44 1.16 7.59 12.79
C LEU A 44 1.90 6.47 12.04
N GLU A 45 2.96 6.80 11.30
CA GLU A 45 3.79 5.82 10.57
C GLU A 45 4.42 4.80 11.52
N THR A 46 4.98 5.28 12.62
CA THR A 46 5.55 4.44 13.68
C THR A 46 4.47 3.60 14.37
N LYS A 47 3.24 4.14 14.54
CA LYS A 47 2.11 3.35 15.05
C LYS A 47 1.75 2.21 14.12
N ILE A 48 1.65 2.47 12.83
CA ILE A 48 1.29 1.46 11.83
C ILE A 48 2.34 0.36 11.81
N LEU A 49 3.64 0.73 11.75
CA LEU A 49 4.71 -0.26 11.79
C LEU A 49 4.70 -1.09 13.09
N SER A 50 4.51 -0.44 14.23
CA SER A 50 4.37 -1.10 15.53
C SER A 50 3.17 -2.04 15.57
N ALA A 51 2.02 -1.63 15.05
CA ALA A 51 0.80 -2.43 14.99
C ALA A 51 0.93 -3.63 14.05
N ILE A 52 1.62 -3.48 12.91
CA ILE A 52 1.90 -4.59 11.99
C ILE A 52 2.78 -5.63 12.69
N ARG A 53 3.86 -5.20 13.34
CA ARG A 53 4.77 -6.09 14.07
C ARG A 53 4.06 -6.80 15.22
N PHE A 54 3.34 -6.04 16.05
CA PHE A 54 2.54 -6.61 17.13
C PHE A 54 1.53 -7.65 16.61
N THR A 55 0.85 -7.37 15.50
CA THR A 55 -0.10 -8.32 14.91
C THR A 55 0.60 -9.56 14.39
N ALA A 56 1.79 -9.42 13.80
CA ALA A 56 2.63 -10.54 13.37
C ALA A 56 3.05 -11.42 14.55
N ASP A 57 3.53 -10.82 15.64
CA ASP A 57 3.87 -11.53 16.89
C ASP A 57 2.67 -12.28 17.46
N MET A 58 1.47 -11.66 17.45
CA MET A 58 0.25 -12.26 18.00
C MET A 58 -0.38 -13.35 17.13
N THR A 59 -0.05 -13.39 15.84
CA THR A 59 -0.57 -14.39 14.88
C THR A 59 0.48 -15.43 14.51
N GLU A 60 1.72 -15.29 14.99
CA GLU A 60 2.88 -16.11 14.62
C GLU A 60 3.16 -16.10 13.09
N GLU A 61 2.70 -15.05 12.40
CA GLU A 61 2.81 -14.89 10.96
C GLU A 61 3.89 -13.87 10.58
N ASN A 62 4.29 -13.87 9.30
CA ASN A 62 5.27 -12.90 8.83
C ASN A 62 4.67 -11.49 8.74
N ALA A 63 5.37 -10.48 9.26
CA ALA A 63 4.97 -9.07 9.13
C ALA A 63 4.71 -8.63 7.68
N ALA A 64 5.38 -9.24 6.70
CA ALA A 64 5.12 -9.00 5.28
C ALA A 64 3.74 -9.51 4.84
N LEU A 65 3.32 -10.68 5.32
CA LEU A 65 2.00 -11.23 5.05
C LEU A 65 0.91 -10.38 5.69
N ILE A 66 1.10 -9.99 6.95
CA ILE A 66 0.18 -9.09 7.67
C ILE A 66 0.04 -7.75 6.95
N ALA A 67 1.15 -7.13 6.56
CA ALA A 67 1.15 -5.88 5.79
C ALA A 67 0.41 -6.04 4.45
N LYS A 68 0.64 -7.15 3.74
CA LYS A 68 -0.06 -7.45 2.49
C LYS A 68 -1.58 -7.56 2.71
N THR A 69 -2.02 -8.33 3.69
CA THR A 69 -3.44 -8.48 4.02
C THR A 69 -4.08 -7.14 4.37
N LEU A 70 -3.41 -6.31 5.18
CA LEU A 70 -3.91 -4.97 5.52
C LEU A 70 -4.01 -4.06 4.28
N VAL A 71 -3.05 -4.14 3.35
CA VAL A 71 -3.08 -3.39 2.09
C VAL A 71 -4.21 -3.88 1.17
N ASP A 72 -4.45 -5.19 1.11
CA ASP A 72 -5.60 -5.79 0.40
C ASP A 72 -6.94 -5.33 1.02
N LEU A 73 -7.00 -5.11 2.35
CA LEU A 73 -8.13 -4.51 3.06
C LEU A 73 -8.24 -2.98 2.92
N GLY A 74 -7.31 -2.33 2.21
CA GLY A 74 -7.38 -0.90 1.90
C GLY A 74 -6.45 0.00 2.72
N LEU A 75 -5.54 -0.53 3.54
CA LEU A 75 -4.51 0.27 4.21
C LEU A 75 -3.64 0.98 3.15
N ARG A 76 -3.54 2.30 3.24
CA ARG A 76 -2.57 3.12 2.50
C ARG A 76 -1.77 3.92 3.50
N ALA A 77 -0.46 3.89 3.38
CA ALA A 77 0.45 4.58 4.28
C ALA A 77 1.74 4.90 3.52
N PRO A 78 2.55 5.87 4.00
CA PRO A 78 3.86 6.13 3.43
C PRO A 78 4.80 4.94 3.60
N ARG A 79 5.88 4.88 2.82
CA ARG A 79 6.78 3.71 2.79
C ARG A 79 7.41 3.43 4.16
N ALA A 80 7.69 4.47 4.93
CA ALA A 80 8.27 4.37 6.27
C ALA A 80 7.37 3.63 7.29
N ALA A 81 6.07 3.48 7.00
CA ALA A 81 5.12 2.80 7.88
C ALA A 81 5.11 1.27 7.70
N PHE A 82 5.78 0.74 6.68
CA PHE A 82 5.76 -0.69 6.35
C PHE A 82 7.06 -1.41 6.74
N PRO A 83 6.99 -2.72 7.05
CA PRO A 83 8.19 -3.51 7.29
C PRO A 83 9.01 -3.66 6.00
N GLY A 84 10.35 -3.68 6.12
CA GLY A 84 11.26 -3.78 4.97
C GLY A 84 10.98 -4.99 4.09
N SER A 85 10.65 -6.14 4.69
CA SER A 85 10.30 -7.36 3.97
C SER A 85 9.07 -7.22 3.07
N PHE A 86 8.09 -6.39 3.45
CA PHE A 86 6.94 -6.06 2.60
C PHE A 86 7.34 -5.12 1.46
N LEU A 87 8.17 -4.11 1.75
CA LEU A 87 8.63 -3.16 0.74
C LEU A 87 9.41 -3.87 -0.38
N GLU A 88 10.30 -4.80 -0.03
CA GLU A 88 11.02 -5.62 -1.01
C GLU A 88 10.08 -6.46 -1.89
N PHE A 89 9.05 -7.05 -1.29
CA PHE A 89 8.00 -7.77 -2.02
C PHE A 89 7.23 -6.85 -2.97
N ALA A 90 6.85 -5.65 -2.50
CA ALA A 90 6.11 -4.67 -3.29
C ALA A 90 6.95 -4.19 -4.49
N ASP A 91 8.22 -3.81 -4.26
CA ASP A 91 9.13 -3.38 -5.33
C ASP A 91 9.38 -4.50 -6.34
N ARG A 92 9.59 -5.75 -5.89
CA ARG A 92 9.75 -6.90 -6.81
C ARG A 92 8.49 -7.16 -7.63
N SER A 93 7.31 -7.02 -7.02
CA SER A 93 6.02 -7.22 -7.70
C SER A 93 5.77 -6.15 -8.76
N LEU A 94 6.10 -4.89 -8.45
CA LEU A 94 5.96 -3.76 -9.38
C LEU A 94 6.97 -3.82 -10.54
N GLN A 95 8.16 -4.38 -10.32
CA GLN A 95 9.15 -4.60 -11.39
C GLN A 95 8.73 -5.70 -12.38
N ARG A 96 7.98 -6.71 -11.91
CA ARG A 96 7.58 -7.87 -12.72
C ARG A 96 6.55 -7.53 -13.81
N THR A 97 5.84 -6.42 -13.65
CA THR A 97 4.78 -5.94 -14.56
C THR A 97 5.24 -5.69 -15.99
N ALA A 98 6.55 -5.55 -16.25
CA ALA A 98 7.07 -5.40 -17.61
C ALA A 98 7.19 -6.71 -18.41
N TRP A 99 7.11 -7.88 -17.75
CA TRP A 99 7.49 -9.17 -18.37
C TRP A 99 6.59 -10.37 -18.04
N SER A 100 5.48 -10.22 -17.30
CA SER A 100 4.64 -11.36 -16.89
C SER A 100 3.14 -11.07 -17.01
N CYS A 101 2.36 -12.09 -17.43
CA CYS A 101 0.90 -12.06 -17.56
C CYS A 101 0.17 -11.98 -16.20
N GLU A 102 0.88 -12.23 -15.10
CA GLU A 102 0.39 -12.04 -13.73
C GLU A 102 0.88 -10.68 -13.21
N GLY A 103 0.01 -9.67 -13.28
CA GLY A 103 0.29 -8.34 -12.74
C GLY A 103 0.32 -8.31 -11.20
N PRO A 104 0.86 -7.24 -10.60
CA PRO A 104 0.78 -7.04 -9.15
C PRO A 104 -0.68 -7.04 -8.68
N SER A 105 -0.91 -7.45 -7.41
CA SER A 105 -2.24 -7.34 -6.80
C SER A 105 -2.76 -5.92 -6.96
N ARG A 106 -4.04 -5.77 -7.31
CA ARG A 106 -4.71 -4.48 -7.47
C ARG A 106 -4.48 -3.56 -6.27
N ALA A 107 -4.37 -4.12 -5.07
CA ALA A 107 -4.09 -3.37 -3.86
C ALA A 107 -2.66 -2.80 -3.81
N VAL A 108 -1.67 -3.54 -4.31
CA VAL A 108 -0.27 -3.11 -4.40
C VAL A 108 -0.08 -2.05 -5.49
N SER A 109 -0.77 -2.18 -6.63
CA SER A 109 -0.80 -1.12 -7.65
C SER A 109 -1.39 0.18 -7.09
N ALA A 110 -2.53 0.10 -6.43
CA ALA A 110 -3.16 1.26 -5.80
C ALA A 110 -2.32 1.86 -4.68
N LEU A 111 -1.51 1.05 -3.98
CA LEU A 111 -0.53 1.56 -3.01
C LEU A 111 0.65 2.27 -3.70
N SER A 112 1.11 1.77 -4.84
CA SER A 112 2.14 2.44 -5.65
C SER A 112 1.66 3.78 -6.19
N GLU A 113 0.40 3.86 -6.65
CA GLU A 113 -0.22 5.12 -7.09
C GLU A 113 -0.32 6.12 -5.92
N HIS A 114 -0.67 5.63 -4.73
CA HIS A 114 -0.68 6.43 -3.49
C HIS A 114 0.71 7.00 -3.17
N TRP A 115 1.76 6.19 -3.25
CA TRP A 115 3.14 6.67 -3.03
C TRP A 115 3.57 7.70 -4.09
N ALA A 116 3.25 7.45 -5.36
CA ALA A 116 3.54 8.38 -6.45
C ALA A 116 2.86 9.74 -6.26
N ALA A 117 1.60 9.75 -5.80
CA ALA A 117 0.84 10.98 -5.52
C ALA A 117 1.45 11.82 -4.38
N HIS A 118 2.16 11.19 -3.43
CA HIS A 118 2.82 11.86 -2.31
C HIS A 118 4.30 12.19 -2.56
N GLY A 119 4.80 11.94 -3.78
CA GLY A 119 6.20 12.18 -4.15
C GLY A 119 7.18 11.15 -3.59
N GLU A 120 6.67 10.05 -3.03
CA GLU A 120 7.48 8.89 -2.67
C GLU A 120 7.65 8.04 -3.92
N ALA A 121 8.69 8.35 -4.71
CA ALA A 121 9.05 7.48 -5.81
C ALA A 121 9.40 6.09 -5.23
N CYS A 122 8.83 5.02 -5.80
CA CYS A 122 9.51 3.74 -5.77
C CYS A 122 10.96 3.98 -6.21
N PHE A 123 11.92 3.17 -5.77
CA PHE A 123 13.29 3.17 -6.32
C PHE A 123 13.33 2.75 -7.81
N PHE A 124 12.21 2.87 -8.52
CA PHE A 124 12.14 2.99 -9.95
C PHE A 124 12.60 4.41 -10.34
N THR A 125 13.86 4.54 -10.75
CA THR A 125 14.21 5.62 -11.66
C THR A 125 13.37 5.39 -12.92
N PRO A 126 12.48 6.31 -13.34
CA PRO A 126 11.86 6.21 -14.65
C PRO A 126 12.91 6.53 -15.71
N GLY A 127 13.78 5.56 -15.96
CA GLY A 127 14.49 5.49 -17.21
C GLY A 127 13.48 5.18 -18.31
N ARG A 128 13.05 6.25 -19.01
CA ARG A 128 12.81 6.21 -20.45
C ARG A 128 11.49 5.55 -20.89
N PHE A 129 10.37 6.25 -20.71
CA PHE A 129 9.38 6.47 -21.79
C PHE A 129 8.57 7.74 -21.49
N ALA A 130 9.27 8.87 -21.40
CA ALA A 130 8.67 10.12 -21.84
C ALA A 130 8.51 10.01 -23.37
N VAL A 131 7.38 9.47 -23.83
CA VAL A 131 6.92 9.75 -25.19
C VAL A 131 6.65 11.25 -25.21
N SER A 132 7.65 11.95 -25.72
CA SER A 132 7.58 13.35 -26.06
C SER A 132 6.36 13.55 -26.93
N ARG A 133 5.41 14.35 -26.42
CA ARG A 133 4.85 15.50 -27.13
C ARG A 133 4.92 15.33 -28.66
N LEU A 134 3.96 14.61 -29.24
CA LEU A 134 3.73 14.68 -30.67
C LEU A 134 3.14 16.09 -30.93
N LEU A 135 3.97 16.95 -31.51
CA LEU A 135 3.56 18.23 -32.06
C LEU A 135 2.46 18.02 -33.13
N PRO A 136 1.57 19.01 -33.32
CA PRO A 136 0.56 18.94 -34.38
C PRO A 136 1.23 18.94 -35.76
N ALA A 137 0.87 17.96 -36.59
CA ALA A 137 1.27 17.91 -37.98
C ALA A 137 0.51 18.97 -38.80
N GLU A 138 1.28 19.92 -39.32
CA GLU A 138 1.21 20.42 -40.69
C GLU A 138 -0.06 21.13 -41.15
N SER A 139 0.07 22.47 -41.16
CA SER A 139 -0.63 23.39 -42.05
C SER A 139 -0.25 23.05 -43.50
N VAL A 140 -1.21 22.67 -44.34
CA VAL A 140 -1.04 22.65 -45.80
C VAL A 140 -1.85 23.81 -46.39
N ASP A 141 -1.10 24.73 -46.97
CA ASP A 141 -1.57 25.85 -47.80
C ASP A 141 -1.94 25.31 -49.19
N GLY A 142 -3.08 25.75 -49.72
CA GLY A 142 -3.61 25.41 -51.04
C GLY A 142 -4.96 26.04 -51.30
#